data_AF-A0A7X5TP08-F1
#
_entry.id   AF-A0A7X5TP08-F1
#
_cell.length_a   1.000
_cell.length_b   1.000
_cell.length_c   1.000
_cell.angle_alpha   90.00
_cell.angle_beta   90.00
_cell.angle_gamma   90.00
#
_symmetry.space_group_name_H-M   'P 1'
#
loop_
_entity.id
_entity.type
_entity.pdbx_description
1 polymer ?
#
loop_
_entity_poly.entity_id
_entity_poly.type
_entity_poly.pdbx_seq_one_letter_code
_entity_poly.pdbx_strand_id
1 'polypeptide(L)'
;MAIISTERNSTALGPAITSVVENLHADRQRIKADRKDAALLNTEQTKAYRQQIEIANSQLKHLNDQIELLREKIMLQQDIVEKIEPLLSKGYISIFQHQQHKASKLEAQSELKSLLRQRGELSQQIATSEAKIRQLPLQLSARLSELDAQQSATNQSLARTEIDREIFVTAPEKGQVSAIHLKEGQSTEAGQALATLVPENSRLVARLLVKSNAIGFVKPGVKVALHLKAFPYQKFGIQKGIVKHVSHSALSSEEVAALLRQKQVEQEPLYQVEVDLQSQTITAYGRKEELRPGMAVEADLLLDRRHLVEWLFEPLLGARERWKG
;
A
#
# COMPACT_ATOMS: atom_id res chain seq x y z
N MET A 1 20.41 -11.18 12.98
CA MET A 1 19.21 -10.96 12.15
C MET A 1 18.21 -12.03 12.53
N ALA A 2 16.97 -11.66 12.80
CA ALA A 2 15.88 -12.62 12.94
C ALA A 2 15.06 -12.57 11.65
N ILE A 3 14.81 -13.74 11.05
CA ILE A 3 13.95 -13.87 9.88
C ILE A 3 12.57 -14.21 10.42
N ILE A 4 11.59 -13.35 10.17
CA ILE A 4 10.19 -13.63 10.45
C ILE A 4 9.58 -13.99 9.12
N SER A 5 9.39 -15.28 8.89
CA SER A 5 8.59 -15.70 7.76
C SER A 5 7.13 -15.40 8.08
N THR A 6 6.46 -14.74 7.14
CA THR A 6 4.99 -14.61 7.11
C THR A 6 4.34 -15.87 6.54
N GLU A 7 5.12 -16.90 6.17
CA GLU A 7 4.60 -18.27 6.11
C GLU A 7 4.11 -18.66 7.50
N ARG A 8 2.85 -18.31 7.77
CA ARG A 8 2.05 -19.06 8.73
C ARG A 8 2.05 -20.50 8.23
N ASN A 9 2.93 -21.33 8.79
CA ASN A 9 2.83 -22.78 8.80
C ASN A 9 1.60 -23.26 9.60
N SER A 10 0.49 -22.52 9.50
CA SER A 10 -0.84 -23.05 9.68
C SER A 10 -1.12 -23.83 8.41
N THR A 11 -1.28 -25.14 8.54
CA THR A 11 -1.58 -26.13 7.50
C THR A 11 -2.76 -25.78 6.57
N ALA A 12 -3.46 -24.66 6.81
CA ALA A 12 -4.55 -24.13 6.00
C ALA A 12 -4.21 -22.88 5.14
N LEU A 13 -3.13 -22.13 5.41
CA LEU A 13 -2.89 -20.80 4.79
C LEU A 13 -1.69 -20.74 3.82
N GLY A 14 -0.66 -21.58 3.97
CA GLY A 14 0.40 -21.76 2.97
C GLY A 14 -0.13 -22.15 1.57
N PRO A 15 -1.10 -23.07 1.45
CA PRO A 15 -1.77 -23.37 0.19
C PRO A 15 -2.54 -22.17 -0.38
N ALA A 16 -3.04 -21.27 0.49
CA ALA A 16 -3.83 -20.12 0.08
C ALA A 16 -2.96 -19.04 -0.60
N ILE A 17 -1.77 -18.73 -0.08
CA ILE A 17 -0.87 -17.74 -0.71
C ILE A 17 -0.32 -18.28 -2.04
N THR A 18 0.06 -19.56 -2.08
CA THR A 18 0.53 -20.21 -3.32
C THR A 18 -0.57 -20.21 -4.38
N SER A 19 -1.80 -20.59 -4.03
CA SER A 19 -2.93 -20.53 -4.97
C SER A 19 -3.27 -19.11 -5.41
N VAL A 20 -3.13 -18.09 -4.56
CA VAL A 20 -3.30 -16.68 -4.96
C VAL A 20 -2.26 -16.28 -6.00
N VAL A 21 -0.98 -16.63 -5.80
CA VAL A 21 0.09 -16.32 -6.77
C VAL A 21 -0.12 -17.07 -8.09
N GLU A 22 -0.50 -18.35 -8.03
CA GLU A 22 -0.86 -19.14 -9.22
C GLU A 22 -2.02 -18.50 -9.99
N ASN A 23 -3.08 -18.08 -9.30
CA ASN A 23 -4.23 -17.40 -9.90
C ASN A 23 -3.81 -16.07 -10.56
N LEU A 24 -2.98 -15.26 -9.90
CA LEU A 24 -2.48 -13.99 -10.46
C LEU A 24 -1.59 -14.23 -11.69
N HIS A 25 -0.79 -15.28 -11.71
CA HIS A 25 -0.03 -15.67 -12.90
C HIS A 25 -0.95 -16.15 -14.04
N ALA A 26 -1.97 -16.94 -13.72
CA ALA A 26 -2.97 -17.37 -14.70
C ALA A 26 -3.73 -16.18 -15.29
N ASP A 27 -4.14 -15.21 -14.47
CA ASP A 27 -4.78 -13.97 -14.91
C ASP A 27 -3.86 -13.17 -15.84
N ARG A 28 -2.57 -13.05 -15.52
CA ARG A 28 -1.59 -12.38 -16.39
C ARG A 28 -1.45 -13.07 -17.75
N GLN A 29 -1.52 -14.40 -17.79
CA GLN A 29 -1.50 -15.13 -19.06
C GLN A 29 -2.81 -14.95 -19.84
N ARG A 30 -3.95 -14.95 -19.15
CA ARG A 30 -5.26 -14.67 -19.76
C ARG A 30 -5.27 -13.28 -20.39
N ILE A 31 -4.81 -12.25 -19.69
CA ILE A 31 -4.73 -10.88 -20.23
C ILE A 31 -3.86 -10.83 -21.50
N LYS A 32 -2.74 -11.58 -21.55
CA LYS A 32 -1.91 -11.66 -22.77
C LYS A 32 -2.65 -12.34 -23.93
N ALA A 33 -3.43 -13.39 -23.66
CA ALA A 33 -4.27 -14.04 -24.66
C ALA A 33 -5.36 -13.07 -25.15
N ASP A 34 -6.07 -12.42 -24.24
CA ASP A 34 -7.12 -11.43 -24.54
C ASP A 34 -6.61 -10.29 -25.41
N ARG A 35 -5.36 -9.83 -25.21
CA ARG A 35 -4.73 -8.81 -26.07
C ARG A 35 -4.54 -9.31 -27.51
N LYS A 36 -4.09 -10.57 -27.67
CA LYS A 36 -3.91 -11.17 -29.00
C LYS A 36 -5.26 -11.36 -29.68
N ASP A 37 -6.25 -11.86 -28.94
CA ASP A 37 -7.59 -12.12 -29.45
C ASP A 37 -8.28 -10.81 -29.85
N ALA A 38 -8.12 -9.73 -29.07
CA ALA A 38 -8.63 -8.41 -29.43
C ALA A 38 -8.01 -7.88 -30.74
N ALA A 39 -6.70 -8.05 -30.95
CA ALA A 39 -6.03 -7.65 -32.18
C ALA A 39 -6.46 -8.50 -33.38
N LEU A 40 -6.62 -9.80 -33.18
CA LEU A 40 -7.10 -10.72 -34.21
C LEU A 40 -8.54 -10.38 -34.62
N LEU A 41 -9.44 -10.20 -33.65
CA LEU A 41 -10.83 -9.82 -33.88
C LEU A 41 -10.92 -8.51 -34.67
N ASN A 42 -10.14 -7.51 -34.30
CA ASN A 42 -10.09 -6.23 -35.01
C ASN A 42 -9.66 -6.40 -36.48
N THR A 43 -8.66 -7.25 -36.72
CA THR A 43 -8.15 -7.54 -38.07
C THR A 43 -9.22 -8.25 -38.91
N GLU A 44 -9.88 -9.26 -38.35
CA GLU A 44 -10.94 -10.01 -39.04
C GLU A 44 -12.17 -9.15 -39.32
N GLN A 45 -12.59 -8.30 -38.37
CA GLN A 45 -13.66 -7.33 -38.60
C GLN A 45 -13.30 -6.32 -39.70
N THR A 46 -12.06 -5.84 -39.72
CA THR A 46 -11.58 -4.93 -40.76
C THR A 46 -11.63 -5.59 -42.14
N LYS A 47 -11.18 -6.85 -42.25
CA LYS A 47 -11.26 -7.62 -43.49
C LYS A 47 -12.71 -7.82 -43.94
N ALA A 48 -13.60 -8.19 -43.02
CA ALA A 48 -15.01 -8.40 -43.33
C ALA A 48 -15.68 -7.12 -43.88
N TYR A 49 -15.46 -5.96 -43.26
CA TYR A 49 -16.01 -4.70 -43.77
C TYR A 49 -15.38 -4.28 -45.10
N ARG A 50 -14.08 -4.53 -45.32
CA ARG A 50 -13.43 -4.27 -46.62
C ARG A 50 -14.04 -5.12 -47.73
N GLN A 51 -14.28 -6.40 -47.46
CA GLN A 51 -14.92 -7.30 -48.42
C GLN A 51 -16.37 -6.84 -48.72
N GLN A 52 -17.11 -6.37 -47.72
CA GLN A 52 -18.44 -5.78 -47.93
C GLN A 52 -18.39 -4.54 -48.83
N ILE A 53 -17.40 -3.66 -48.63
CA ILE A 53 -17.19 -2.48 -49.48
C ILE A 53 -16.84 -2.89 -50.91
N GLU A 54 -15.98 -3.89 -51.09
CA GLU A 54 -15.60 -4.40 -52.42
C GLU A 54 -16.80 -4.94 -53.19
N ILE A 55 -17.62 -5.77 -52.53
CA ILE A 55 -18.86 -6.31 -53.12
C ILE A 55 -19.82 -5.16 -53.48
N ALA A 56 -20.03 -4.21 -52.57
CA ALA A 56 -20.92 -3.08 -52.80
C ALA A 56 -20.41 -2.18 -53.95
N ASN A 57 -19.10 -1.96 -54.06
CA ASN A 57 -18.50 -1.20 -55.17
C ASN A 57 -18.70 -1.90 -56.52
N SER A 58 -18.57 -3.23 -56.56
CA SER A 58 -18.85 -4.02 -57.77
C SER A 58 -20.32 -3.88 -58.19
N GLN A 59 -21.24 -3.98 -57.24
CA GLN A 59 -22.68 -3.76 -57.49
C GLN A 59 -22.97 -2.33 -57.97
N LEU A 60 -22.32 -1.33 -57.36
CA LEU A 60 -22.47 0.08 -57.74
C LEU A 60 -21.98 0.32 -59.17
N LYS A 61 -20.88 -0.34 -59.58
CA LYS A 61 -20.40 -0.30 -60.97
C LYS A 61 -21.46 -0.84 -61.95
N HIS A 62 -21.97 -2.05 -61.71
CA HIS A 62 -23.02 -2.63 -62.55
C HIS A 62 -24.28 -1.76 -62.61
N LEU A 63 -24.66 -1.18 -61.48
CA LEU A 63 -25.83 -0.31 -61.39
C LEU A 63 -25.62 1.01 -62.15
N ASN A 64 -24.41 1.57 -62.12
CA ASN A 64 -24.06 2.75 -62.92
C ASN A 64 -24.11 2.44 -64.42
N ASP A 65 -23.62 1.28 -64.85
CA ASP A 65 -23.70 0.87 -66.27
C ASP A 65 -25.18 0.76 -66.72
N GLN A 66 -26.06 0.20 -65.88
CA GLN A 66 -27.51 0.16 -66.14
C GLN A 66 -28.15 1.56 -66.18
N ILE A 67 -27.74 2.46 -65.28
CA ILE A 67 -28.22 3.84 -65.25
C ILE A 67 -27.85 4.57 -66.54
N GLU A 68 -26.62 4.40 -67.04
CA GLU A 68 -26.18 5.02 -68.30
C GLU A 68 -26.97 4.50 -69.50
N LEU A 69 -27.16 3.17 -69.63
CA LEU A 69 -28.00 2.59 -70.68
C LEU A 69 -29.44 3.12 -70.64
N LEU A 70 -29.99 3.28 -69.43
CA LEU A 70 -31.35 3.78 -69.27
C LEU A 70 -31.47 5.28 -69.58
N ARG A 71 -30.43 6.07 -69.28
CA ARG A 71 -30.33 7.48 -69.70
C ARG A 71 -30.30 7.60 -71.21
N GLU A 72 -29.52 6.78 -71.90
CA GLU A 72 -29.49 6.71 -73.37
C GLU A 72 -30.87 6.37 -73.94
N LYS A 73 -31.56 5.36 -73.37
CA LYS A 73 -32.94 5.01 -73.76
C LYS A 73 -33.92 6.17 -73.58
N ILE A 74 -33.84 6.91 -72.47
CA ILE A 74 -34.68 8.09 -72.23
C ILE A 74 -34.39 9.19 -73.25
N MET A 75 -33.13 9.44 -73.58
CA MET A 75 -32.74 10.43 -74.59
C MET A 75 -33.28 10.04 -75.98
N LEU A 76 -33.17 8.76 -76.36
CA LEU A 76 -33.71 8.27 -77.63
C LEU A 76 -35.23 8.41 -77.70
N GLN A 77 -35.95 8.01 -76.65
CA GLN A 77 -37.42 8.18 -76.62
C GLN A 77 -37.83 9.65 -76.62
N GLN A 78 -37.06 10.53 -75.99
CA GLN A 78 -37.30 11.97 -76.02
C GLN A 78 -37.14 12.54 -77.43
N ASP A 79 -36.06 12.20 -78.12
CA ASP A 79 -35.80 12.63 -79.51
C ASP A 79 -36.91 12.13 -80.46
N ILE A 80 -37.37 10.89 -80.27
CA ILE A 80 -38.50 10.33 -81.03
C ILE A 80 -39.79 11.14 -80.79
N VAL A 81 -40.14 11.41 -79.53
CA VAL A 81 -41.34 12.19 -79.19
C VAL A 81 -41.26 13.59 -79.78
N GLU A 82 -40.12 14.28 -79.66
CA GLU A 82 -39.90 15.62 -80.21
C GLU A 82 -40.04 15.68 -81.74
N LYS A 83 -39.54 14.67 -82.45
CA LYS A 83 -39.64 14.57 -83.93
C LYS A 83 -41.05 14.24 -84.40
N ILE A 84 -41.80 13.47 -83.62
CA ILE A 84 -43.15 13.00 -83.96
C ILE A 84 -44.22 14.07 -83.66
N GLU A 85 -44.04 14.89 -82.63
CA GLU A 85 -44.99 15.94 -82.22
C GLU A 85 -45.47 16.84 -83.39
N PRO A 86 -44.59 17.42 -84.24
CA PRO A 86 -45.04 18.23 -85.38
C PRO A 86 -45.75 17.41 -86.46
N LEU A 87 -45.43 16.11 -86.61
CA LEU A 87 -46.10 15.21 -87.57
C LEU A 87 -47.52 14.86 -87.11
N LEU A 88 -47.74 14.78 -85.80
CA LEU A 88 -49.06 14.57 -85.20
C LEU A 88 -49.99 15.75 -85.49
N SER A 89 -49.48 16.98 -85.35
CA SER A 89 -50.25 18.21 -85.64
C SER A 89 -50.71 18.28 -87.11
N LYS A 90 -50.01 17.60 -88.01
CA LYS A 90 -50.30 17.50 -89.44
C LYS A 90 -51.09 16.24 -89.83
N GLY A 91 -51.42 15.37 -88.86
CA GLY A 91 -52.20 14.14 -89.08
C GLY A 91 -51.45 12.97 -89.72
N TYR A 92 -50.11 13.03 -89.84
CA TYR A 92 -49.31 11.99 -90.49
C TYR A 92 -49.00 10.77 -89.59
N ILE A 93 -49.39 10.82 -88.31
CA ILE A 93 -49.12 9.79 -87.31
C ILE A 93 -50.32 9.67 -86.37
N SER A 94 -50.60 8.44 -85.93
CA SER A 94 -51.63 8.16 -84.93
C SER A 94 -51.27 8.72 -83.55
N ILE A 95 -52.26 9.31 -82.88
CA ILE A 95 -52.20 9.72 -81.46
C ILE A 95 -51.71 8.55 -80.58
N PHE A 96 -52.13 7.32 -80.92
CA PHE A 96 -51.72 6.13 -80.19
C PHE A 96 -50.20 5.92 -80.22
N GLN A 97 -49.54 6.10 -81.37
CA GLN A 97 -48.09 5.95 -81.49
C GLN A 97 -47.35 7.01 -80.67
N HIS A 98 -47.82 8.27 -80.71
CA HIS A 98 -47.26 9.33 -79.88
C HIS A 98 -47.40 9.01 -78.38
N GLN A 99 -48.58 8.59 -77.94
CA GLN A 99 -48.83 8.20 -76.55
C GLN A 99 -47.98 7.00 -76.11
N GLN A 100 -47.76 6.02 -76.99
CA GLN A 100 -46.93 4.85 -76.73
C GLN A 100 -45.47 5.24 -76.42
N HIS A 101 -44.87 6.11 -77.24
CA HIS A 101 -43.50 6.58 -77.01
C HIS A 101 -43.39 7.43 -75.74
N LYS A 102 -44.38 8.29 -75.49
CA LYS A 102 -44.44 9.10 -74.26
C LYS A 102 -44.57 8.23 -73.01
N ALA A 103 -45.41 7.17 -73.05
CA ALA A 103 -45.54 6.21 -71.97
C ALA A 103 -44.22 5.45 -71.73
N SER A 104 -43.57 4.95 -72.80
CA SER A 104 -42.28 4.25 -72.70
C SER A 104 -41.17 5.14 -72.11
N LYS A 105 -41.14 6.43 -72.47
CA LYS A 105 -40.24 7.41 -71.83
C LYS A 105 -40.51 7.54 -70.33
N LEU A 106 -41.78 7.70 -69.93
CA LEU A 106 -42.15 7.84 -68.53
C LEU A 106 -41.82 6.58 -67.71
N GLU A 107 -42.03 5.40 -68.27
CA GLU A 107 -41.62 4.13 -67.67
C GLU A 107 -40.11 4.07 -67.44
N ALA A 108 -39.31 4.39 -68.46
CA ALA A 108 -37.85 4.42 -68.35
C ALA A 108 -37.37 5.46 -67.32
N GLN A 109 -38.03 6.62 -67.23
CA GLN A 109 -37.75 7.64 -66.21
C GLN A 109 -38.08 7.15 -64.79
N SER A 110 -39.16 6.39 -64.62
CA SER A 110 -39.54 5.79 -63.34
C SER A 110 -38.51 4.74 -62.90
N GLU A 111 -38.11 3.88 -63.83
CA GLU A 111 -37.06 2.88 -63.61
C GLU A 111 -35.72 3.55 -63.25
N LEU A 112 -35.33 4.63 -63.92
CA LEU A 112 -34.12 5.39 -63.61
C LEU A 112 -34.15 5.95 -62.19
N LYS A 113 -35.28 6.51 -61.77
CA LYS A 113 -35.45 6.97 -60.39
C LYS A 113 -35.31 5.82 -59.38
N SER A 114 -35.74 4.61 -59.74
CA SER A 114 -35.56 3.42 -58.90
C SER A 114 -34.09 3.03 -58.77
N LEU A 115 -33.36 2.94 -59.87
CA LEU A 115 -31.93 2.61 -59.85
C LEU A 115 -31.10 3.67 -59.11
N LEU A 116 -31.46 4.95 -59.24
CA LEU A 116 -30.81 6.04 -58.50
C LEU A 116 -31.00 5.92 -56.98
N ARG A 117 -32.17 5.45 -56.52
CA ARG A 117 -32.40 5.16 -55.10
C ARG A 117 -31.53 4.00 -54.62
N GLN A 118 -31.51 2.89 -55.38
CA GLN A 118 -30.65 1.73 -55.08
C GLN A 118 -29.16 2.12 -55.03
N ARG A 119 -28.73 3.02 -55.91
CA ARG A 119 -27.35 3.55 -55.90
C ARG A 119 -27.06 4.34 -54.63
N GLY A 120 -28.02 5.14 -54.18
CA GLY A 120 -27.93 5.87 -52.91
C GLY A 120 -27.82 4.93 -51.71
N GLU A 121 -28.61 3.86 -51.68
CA GLU A 121 -28.57 2.84 -50.64
C GLU A 121 -27.22 2.13 -50.58
N LEU A 122 -26.66 1.70 -51.72
CA LEU A 122 -25.33 1.10 -51.80
C LEU A 122 -24.23 2.07 -51.37
N SER A 123 -24.32 3.35 -51.79
CA SER A 123 -23.36 4.38 -51.39
C SER A 123 -23.38 4.61 -49.87
N GLN A 124 -24.57 4.59 -49.27
CA GLN A 124 -24.73 4.68 -47.82
C GLN A 124 -24.16 3.45 -47.11
N GLN A 125 -24.35 2.25 -47.67
CA GLN A 125 -23.78 1.01 -47.14
C GLN A 125 -22.24 1.03 -47.15
N ILE A 126 -21.64 1.56 -48.22
CA ILE A 126 -20.18 1.77 -48.29
C ILE A 126 -19.73 2.76 -47.21
N ALA A 127 -20.36 3.94 -47.14
CA ALA A 127 -19.99 4.97 -46.17
C ALA A 127 -20.09 4.50 -44.70
N THR A 128 -21.13 3.72 -44.39
CA THR A 128 -21.29 3.12 -43.06
C THR A 128 -20.24 2.06 -42.76
N SER A 129 -19.88 1.22 -43.73
CA SER A 129 -18.82 0.22 -43.57
C SER A 129 -17.45 0.86 -43.39
N GLU A 130 -17.15 1.93 -44.13
CA GLU A 130 -15.93 2.73 -43.95
C GLU A 130 -15.88 3.40 -42.58
N ALA A 131 -17.00 3.95 -42.11
CA ALA A 131 -17.09 4.54 -40.77
C ALA A 131 -16.78 3.49 -39.69
N LYS A 132 -17.31 2.27 -39.81
CA LYS A 132 -16.98 1.16 -38.91
C LYS A 132 -15.49 0.83 -38.93
N ILE A 133 -14.87 0.76 -40.12
CA ILE A 133 -13.41 0.55 -40.24
C ILE A 133 -12.63 1.66 -39.53
N ARG A 134 -13.05 2.93 -39.62
CA ARG A 134 -12.41 4.05 -38.91
C ARG A 134 -12.58 3.96 -37.39
N GLN A 135 -13.68 3.37 -36.91
CA GLN A 135 -13.96 3.21 -35.48
C GLN A 135 -13.21 2.04 -34.85
N LEU A 136 -12.96 0.97 -35.60
CA LEU A 136 -12.31 -0.25 -35.12
C LEU A 136 -10.97 0.00 -34.40
N PRO A 137 -10.01 0.79 -34.95
CA PRO A 137 -8.76 1.09 -34.25
C PRO A 137 -8.95 1.83 -32.92
N LEU A 138 -9.95 2.71 -32.84
CA LEU A 138 -10.26 3.45 -31.61
C LEU A 138 -10.80 2.50 -30.52
N GLN A 139 -11.68 1.57 -30.91
CA GLN A 139 -12.18 0.53 -30.01
C GLN A 139 -11.06 -0.40 -29.54
N LEU A 140 -10.16 -0.80 -30.44
CA LEU A 140 -9.00 -1.61 -30.08
C LEU A 140 -8.08 -0.86 -29.09
N SER A 141 -7.79 0.41 -29.35
CA SER A 141 -6.96 1.23 -28.45
C SER A 141 -7.58 1.36 -27.06
N ALA A 142 -8.89 1.60 -26.97
CA ALA A 142 -9.60 1.63 -25.69
C ALA A 142 -9.53 0.28 -24.96
N ARG A 143 -9.75 -0.83 -25.67
CA ARG A 143 -9.67 -2.18 -25.10
C ARG A 143 -8.26 -2.53 -24.63
N LEU A 144 -7.23 -2.17 -25.39
CA LEU A 144 -5.84 -2.38 -24.99
C LEU A 144 -5.48 -1.57 -23.75
N SER A 145 -5.95 -0.32 -23.65
CA SER A 145 -5.73 0.52 -22.47
C SER A 145 -6.37 -0.07 -21.21
N GLU A 146 -7.58 -0.62 -21.34
CA GLU A 146 -8.26 -1.35 -20.25
C GLU A 146 -7.45 -2.59 -19.80
N LEU A 147 -6.96 -3.38 -20.77
CA LEU A 147 -6.14 -4.56 -20.49
C LEU A 147 -4.77 -4.20 -19.87
N ASP A 148 -4.16 -3.09 -20.27
CA ASP A 148 -2.90 -2.60 -19.68
C ASP A 148 -3.12 -2.13 -18.22
N ALA A 149 -4.27 -1.49 -17.93
CA ALA A 149 -4.64 -1.14 -16.56
C ALA A 149 -4.87 -2.39 -15.69
N GLN A 150 -5.57 -3.40 -16.21
CA GLN A 150 -5.75 -4.69 -15.53
C GLN A 150 -4.42 -5.38 -15.28
N GLN A 151 -3.53 -5.42 -16.28
CA GLN A 151 -2.20 -6.01 -16.14
C GLN A 151 -1.37 -5.30 -15.07
N SER A 152 -1.45 -3.97 -15.00
CA SER A 152 -0.75 -3.17 -14.00
C SER A 152 -1.27 -3.47 -12.60
N ALA A 153 -2.58 -3.61 -12.42
CA ALA A 153 -3.18 -4.02 -11.16
C ALA A 153 -2.75 -5.44 -10.74
N THR A 154 -2.78 -6.41 -11.66
CA THR A 154 -2.30 -7.78 -11.40
C THR A 154 -0.82 -7.79 -11.01
N ASN A 155 0.03 -7.02 -11.69
CA ASN A 155 1.45 -6.91 -11.35
C ASN A 155 1.67 -6.28 -9.97
N GLN A 156 0.89 -5.26 -9.59
CA GLN A 156 0.94 -4.67 -8.27
C GLN A 156 0.53 -5.67 -7.18
N SER A 157 -0.50 -6.47 -7.43
CA SER A 157 -0.92 -7.55 -6.53
C SER A 157 0.16 -8.61 -6.38
N LEU A 158 0.81 -9.03 -7.46
CA LEU A 158 1.95 -9.95 -7.41
C LEU A 158 3.09 -9.38 -6.56
N ALA A 159 3.49 -8.13 -6.79
CA ALA A 159 4.56 -7.49 -6.04
C ALA A 159 4.23 -7.37 -4.54
N ARG A 160 2.98 -7.07 -4.18
CA ARG A 160 2.53 -7.05 -2.78
C ARG A 160 2.61 -8.43 -2.14
N THR A 161 2.08 -9.46 -2.80
CA THR A 161 2.13 -10.84 -2.31
C THR A 161 3.56 -11.35 -2.16
N GLU A 162 4.49 -10.86 -2.98
CA GLU A 162 5.92 -11.25 -2.90
C GLU A 162 6.67 -10.52 -1.77
N ILE A 163 6.32 -9.26 -1.47
CA ILE A 163 6.81 -8.54 -0.28
C ILE A 163 6.28 -9.19 1.01
N ASP A 164 5.05 -9.70 0.99
CA ASP A 164 4.41 -10.36 2.13
C ASP A 164 4.91 -11.80 2.35
N ARG A 165 6.01 -12.26 1.73
CA ARG A 165 6.58 -13.61 1.93
C ARG A 165 7.64 -13.70 3.03
N GLU A 166 8.48 -12.68 3.22
CA GLU A 166 9.54 -12.68 4.24
C GLU A 166 9.74 -11.30 4.85
N ILE A 167 9.58 -11.18 6.17
CA ILE A 167 9.85 -9.95 6.93
C ILE A 167 11.15 -10.14 7.71
N PHE A 168 12.17 -9.37 7.36
CA PHE A 168 13.42 -9.34 8.13
C PHE A 168 13.30 -8.34 9.27
N VAL A 169 13.46 -8.80 10.51
CA VAL A 169 13.60 -7.91 11.67
C VAL A 169 15.08 -7.76 12.01
N THR A 170 15.56 -6.53 11.84
CA THR A 170 16.94 -6.14 12.13
C THR A 170 17.02 -5.45 13.49
N ALA A 171 18.18 -5.57 14.14
CA ALA A 171 18.42 -4.87 15.39
C ALA A 171 18.61 -3.37 15.10
N PRO A 172 17.96 -2.46 15.85
CA PRO A 172 18.06 -1.02 15.61
C PRO A 172 19.47 -0.48 15.86
N GLU A 173 20.22 -1.10 16.78
CA GLU A 173 21.60 -0.74 17.12
C GLU A 173 22.44 -1.99 17.41
N LYS A 174 23.76 -1.84 17.54
CA LYS A 174 24.66 -2.92 17.96
C LYS A 174 24.49 -3.19 19.46
N GLY A 175 24.27 -4.46 19.81
CA GLY A 175 24.03 -4.87 21.18
C GLY A 175 23.99 -6.39 21.34
N GLN A 176 23.95 -6.83 22.60
CA GLN A 176 23.75 -8.23 22.95
C GLN A 176 22.26 -8.51 23.19
N VAL A 177 21.76 -9.63 22.67
CA VAL A 177 20.37 -10.05 22.92
C VAL A 177 20.27 -10.58 24.35
N SER A 178 19.47 -9.92 25.19
CA SER A 178 19.28 -10.30 26.59
C SER A 178 18.15 -11.29 26.79
N ALA A 179 17.09 -11.21 25.99
CA ALA A 179 15.94 -12.11 26.07
C ALA A 179 15.29 -12.23 24.70
N ILE A 180 14.87 -13.44 24.34
CA ILE A 180 14.04 -13.71 23.18
C ILE A 180 12.66 -14.05 23.72
N HIS A 181 11.64 -13.29 23.33
CA HIS A 181 10.28 -13.42 23.85
C HIS A 181 9.41 -14.36 23.01
N LEU A 182 9.88 -14.76 21.84
CA LEU A 182 9.20 -15.70 20.96
C LEU A 182 10.01 -16.97 20.73
N LYS A 183 9.28 -18.06 20.55
CA LYS A 183 9.83 -19.33 20.08
C LYS A 183 9.65 -19.45 18.58
N GLU A 184 10.55 -20.19 17.94
CA GLU A 184 10.40 -20.54 16.52
C GLU A 184 9.03 -21.20 16.29
N GLY A 185 8.32 -20.76 15.23
CA GLY A 185 6.97 -21.22 14.89
C GLY A 185 5.82 -20.56 15.66
N GLN A 186 6.10 -19.65 16.61
CA GLN A 186 5.08 -18.91 17.33
C GLN A 186 4.55 -17.73 16.49
N SER A 187 3.22 -17.59 16.38
CA SER A 187 2.59 -16.44 15.70
C SER A 187 2.81 -15.15 16.49
N THR A 188 3.00 -14.03 15.79
CA THR A 188 3.23 -12.70 16.36
C THR A 188 2.36 -11.63 15.68
N GLU A 189 2.10 -10.53 16.39
CA GLU A 189 1.33 -9.38 15.89
C GLU A 189 2.20 -8.12 15.78
N ALA A 190 1.77 -7.17 14.95
CA ALA A 190 2.46 -5.90 14.81
C ALA A 190 2.53 -5.16 16.16
N GLY A 191 3.74 -4.73 16.53
CA GLY A 191 4.00 -4.04 17.81
C GLY A 191 4.34 -4.96 18.99
N GLN A 192 4.26 -6.28 18.83
CA GLN A 192 4.71 -7.21 19.87
C GLN A 192 6.24 -7.22 19.99
N ALA A 193 6.76 -7.12 21.20
CA ALA A 193 8.20 -7.18 21.45
C ALA A 193 8.75 -8.58 21.16
N LEU A 194 9.72 -8.67 20.24
CA LEU A 194 10.27 -9.96 19.80
C LEU A 194 11.48 -10.41 20.61
N ALA A 195 12.39 -9.47 20.85
CA ALA A 195 13.60 -9.67 21.62
C ALA A 195 13.98 -8.38 22.35
N THR A 196 14.65 -8.51 23.47
CA THR A 196 15.24 -7.39 24.20
C THR A 196 16.73 -7.31 23.89
N LEU A 197 17.18 -6.14 23.43
CA LEU A 197 18.57 -5.86 23.10
C LEU A 197 19.18 -4.95 24.18
N VAL A 198 20.40 -5.26 24.59
CA VAL A 198 21.23 -4.39 25.46
C VAL A 198 22.36 -3.80 24.61
N PRO A 199 22.40 -2.48 24.38
CA PRO A 199 23.44 -1.84 23.58
C PRO A 199 24.85 -2.05 24.19
N GLU A 200 25.86 -2.25 23.33
CA GLU A 200 27.26 -2.50 23.76
C GLU A 200 27.87 -1.35 24.57
N ASN A 201 27.42 -0.11 24.35
CA ASN A 201 27.92 1.08 25.04
C ASN A 201 27.08 1.50 26.26
N SER A 202 26.25 0.60 26.80
CA SER A 202 25.43 0.90 27.97
C SER A 202 26.27 0.91 29.26
N ARG A 203 26.13 1.98 30.06
CA ARG A 203 26.69 2.04 31.42
C ARG A 203 25.60 1.67 32.41
N LEU A 204 25.91 0.82 33.38
CA LEU A 204 24.98 0.50 34.46
C LEU A 204 24.79 1.73 35.34
N VAL A 205 23.53 1.93 35.71
CA VAL A 205 23.08 2.91 36.69
C VAL A 205 22.38 2.16 37.82
N ALA A 206 22.60 2.58 39.06
CA ALA A 206 21.88 2.04 40.20
C ALA A 206 20.57 2.82 40.36
N ARG A 207 19.43 2.12 40.30
CA ARG A 207 18.12 2.68 40.62
C ARG A 207 17.77 2.35 42.06
N LEU A 208 17.60 3.38 42.86
CA LEU A 208 17.28 3.28 44.27
C LEU A 208 15.86 3.78 44.52
N LEU A 209 15.14 3.11 45.42
CA LEU A 209 13.82 3.54 45.89
C LEU A 209 14.00 4.20 47.25
N VAL A 210 13.61 5.46 47.36
CA VAL A 210 13.80 6.28 48.57
C VAL A 210 12.44 6.71 49.11
N LYS A 211 12.24 6.56 50.42
CA LYS A 211 11.00 6.98 51.09
C LYS A 211 10.85 8.50 51.10
N SER A 212 9.61 8.98 51.08
CA SER A 212 9.27 10.41 51.07
C SER A 212 9.90 11.20 52.23
N ASN A 213 10.11 10.61 53.40
CA ASN A 213 10.75 11.28 54.53
C ASN A 213 12.26 11.59 54.29
N ALA A 214 12.92 10.85 53.40
CA ALA A 214 14.33 10.99 53.09
C ALA A 214 14.59 11.72 51.77
N ILE A 215 13.61 11.75 50.84
CA ILE A 215 13.80 12.32 49.50
C ILE A 215 14.13 13.81 49.51
N GLY A 216 13.62 14.57 50.48
CA GLY A 216 13.86 16.02 50.60
C GLY A 216 15.34 16.40 50.75
N PHE A 217 16.18 15.44 51.15
CA PHE A 217 17.61 15.63 51.35
C PHE A 217 18.46 15.05 50.21
N VAL A 218 17.86 14.35 49.24
CA VAL A 218 18.57 13.75 48.11
C VAL A 218 18.56 14.73 46.93
N LYS A 219 19.74 15.14 46.48
CA LYS A 219 19.90 16.05 45.33
C LYS A 219 20.91 15.47 44.32
N PRO A 220 20.76 15.80 43.02
CA PRO A 220 21.80 15.52 42.04
C PRO A 220 23.18 16.04 42.50
N GLY A 221 24.22 15.22 42.32
CA GLY A 221 25.60 15.51 42.74
C GLY A 221 26.00 14.95 44.11
N VAL A 222 25.05 14.46 44.92
CA VAL A 222 25.36 13.85 46.23
C VAL A 222 26.10 12.53 46.04
N LYS A 223 27.14 12.30 46.87
CA LYS A 223 27.89 11.03 46.89
C LYS A 223 27.12 9.98 47.67
N VAL A 224 27.02 8.79 47.12
CA VAL A 224 26.29 7.66 47.69
C VAL A 224 27.23 6.47 47.85
N ALA A 225 27.14 5.80 48.98
CA ALA A 225 27.81 4.54 49.25
C ALA A 225 26.88 3.38 48.86
N LEU A 226 27.22 2.63 47.82
CA LEU A 226 26.46 1.52 47.28
C LEU A 226 27.03 0.18 47.78
N HIS A 227 26.19 -0.59 48.45
CA HIS A 227 26.43 -1.94 48.97
C HIS A 227 25.78 -2.97 48.03
N LEU A 228 26.61 -3.66 47.24
CA LEU A 228 26.14 -4.72 46.35
C LEU A 228 25.86 -5.98 47.17
N LYS A 229 24.61 -6.47 47.19
CA LYS A 229 24.27 -7.71 47.94
C LYS A 229 25.02 -8.93 47.43
N ALA A 230 25.33 -8.97 46.12
CA ALA A 230 26.10 -10.04 45.50
C ALA A 230 27.57 -10.07 45.96
N PHE A 231 28.09 -8.96 46.50
CA PHE A 231 29.48 -8.82 46.94
C PHE A 231 29.53 -8.19 48.33
N PRO A 232 29.56 -8.99 49.42
CA PRO A 232 29.58 -8.49 50.78
C PRO A 232 30.68 -7.44 51.00
N TYR A 233 30.28 -6.23 51.38
CA TYR A 233 31.17 -5.07 51.52
C TYR A 233 32.32 -5.30 52.50
N GLN A 234 32.12 -6.17 53.49
CA GLN A 234 33.13 -6.58 54.48
C GLN A 234 34.39 -7.18 53.83
N LYS A 235 34.25 -7.77 52.63
CA LYS A 235 35.35 -8.41 51.90
C LYS A 235 35.75 -7.66 50.62
N PHE A 236 34.82 -6.94 50.00
CA PHE A 236 35.01 -6.37 48.66
C PHE A 236 34.88 -4.84 48.59
N GLY A 237 34.66 -4.19 49.74
CA GLY A 237 34.56 -2.75 49.84
C GLY A 237 33.19 -2.20 49.42
N ILE A 238 33.08 -0.87 49.47
CA ILE A 238 31.86 -0.13 49.16
C ILE A 238 32.03 0.54 47.80
N GLN A 239 31.03 0.39 46.94
CA GLN A 239 31.04 1.02 45.63
C GLN A 239 30.57 2.48 45.75
N LYS A 240 31.32 3.41 45.17
CA LYS A 240 30.96 4.83 45.20
C LYS A 240 30.11 5.19 43.99
N GLY A 241 29.09 6.01 44.20
CA GLY A 241 28.24 6.55 43.14
C GLY A 241 27.90 8.02 43.38
N ILE A 242 27.39 8.67 42.34
CA ILE A 242 26.91 10.06 42.40
C ILE A 242 25.46 10.07 41.94
N VAL A 243 24.58 10.70 42.71
CA VAL A 243 23.18 10.90 42.31
C VAL A 243 23.15 11.71 41.02
N LYS A 244 22.59 11.14 39.97
CA LYS A 244 22.43 11.79 38.67
C LYS A 244 21.06 12.43 38.54
N HIS A 245 20.03 11.69 38.92
CA HIS A 245 18.65 12.11 38.75
C HIS A 245 17.80 11.69 39.95
N VAL A 246 16.86 12.57 40.32
CA VAL A 246 15.87 12.33 41.36
C VAL A 246 14.51 12.57 40.72
N SER A 247 13.62 11.58 40.79
CA SER A 247 12.26 11.71 40.27
C SER A 247 11.52 12.84 40.99
N HIS A 248 10.77 13.64 40.23
CA HIS A 248 9.97 14.74 40.77
C HIS A 248 8.60 14.28 41.31
N SER A 249 8.19 13.06 40.96
CA SER A 249 6.95 12.44 41.43
C SER A 249 7.26 11.12 42.15
N ALA A 250 6.41 10.81 43.13
CA ALA A 250 6.38 9.49 43.74
C ALA A 250 5.90 8.46 42.71
N LEU A 251 6.46 7.25 42.77
CA LEU A 251 6.02 6.12 41.98
C LEU A 251 4.68 5.61 42.52
N SER A 252 3.79 5.23 41.62
CA SER A 252 2.55 4.54 41.97
C SER A 252 2.84 3.13 42.51
N SER A 253 1.89 2.56 43.26
CA SER A 253 2.02 1.19 43.78
C SER A 253 2.22 0.14 42.69
N GLU A 254 1.66 0.37 41.50
CA GLU A 254 1.81 -0.51 40.33
C GLU A 254 3.22 -0.42 39.73
N GLU A 255 3.79 0.78 39.62
CA GLU A 255 5.15 0.99 39.13
C GLU A 255 6.19 0.36 40.06
N VAL A 256 6.00 0.50 41.38
CA VAL A 256 6.91 -0.14 42.34
C VAL A 256 6.80 -1.67 42.30
N ALA A 257 5.58 -2.21 42.18
CA ALA A 257 5.34 -3.65 42.04
C ALA A 257 6.04 -4.22 40.79
N ALA A 258 6.00 -3.49 39.68
CA ALA A 258 6.69 -3.86 38.44
C ALA A 258 8.22 -3.84 38.59
N LEU A 259 8.77 -2.85 39.27
CA LEU A 259 10.22 -2.72 39.49
C LEU A 259 10.77 -3.78 40.46
N LEU A 260 10.04 -4.10 41.53
CA LEU A 260 10.46 -5.08 42.54
C LEU A 260 10.05 -6.53 42.19
N ARG A 261 9.24 -6.73 41.13
CA ARG A 261 8.63 -8.03 40.77
C ARG A 261 7.87 -8.66 41.95
N GLN A 262 7.15 -7.83 42.72
CA GLN A 262 6.38 -8.25 43.90
C GLN A 262 4.91 -7.87 43.74
N LYS A 263 3.99 -8.75 44.15
CA LYS A 263 2.53 -8.56 44.00
C LYS A 263 1.91 -7.62 45.04
N GLN A 264 2.62 -7.32 46.12
CA GLN A 264 2.21 -6.37 47.16
C GLN A 264 3.41 -5.53 47.56
N VAL A 265 3.23 -4.22 47.56
CA VAL A 265 4.21 -3.23 48.02
C VAL A 265 3.52 -2.36 49.07
N GLU A 266 4.26 -1.98 50.11
CA GLU A 266 3.78 -1.09 51.17
C GLU A 266 3.23 0.24 50.59
N GLN A 267 2.17 0.78 51.21
CA GLN A 267 1.45 1.98 50.75
C GLN A 267 2.21 3.31 50.97
N GLU A 268 3.52 3.29 51.23
CA GLU A 268 4.29 4.51 51.41
C GLU A 268 4.78 5.07 50.06
N PRO A 269 4.70 6.39 49.82
CA PRO A 269 5.20 6.99 48.58
C PRO A 269 6.72 6.84 48.47
N LEU A 270 7.15 6.15 47.41
CA LEU A 270 8.55 5.90 47.07
C LEU A 270 8.97 6.73 45.86
N TYR A 271 10.17 7.30 45.92
CA TYR A 271 10.75 8.09 44.84
C TYR A 271 11.92 7.33 44.21
N GLN A 272 12.03 7.37 42.89
CA GLN A 272 13.17 6.80 42.17
C GLN A 272 14.35 7.76 42.16
N VAL A 273 15.52 7.26 42.54
CA VAL A 273 16.80 7.97 42.44
C VAL A 273 17.74 7.17 41.58
N GLU A 274 18.31 7.80 40.55
CA GLU A 274 19.32 7.20 39.68
C GLU A 274 20.71 7.66 40.09
N VAL A 275 21.60 6.69 40.31
CA VAL A 275 22.98 6.90 40.73
C VAL A 275 23.93 6.34 39.67
N ASP A 276 24.78 7.21 39.13
CA ASP A 276 25.87 6.80 38.25
C ASP A 276 26.96 6.12 39.10
N LEU A 277 27.33 4.89 38.74
CA LEU A 277 28.41 4.16 39.42
C LEU A 277 29.77 4.66 38.95
N GLN A 278 30.69 4.90 39.90
CA GLN A 278 32.04 5.39 39.60
C GLN A 278 32.90 4.33 38.86
N SER A 279 32.62 3.05 39.07
CA SER A 279 33.23 1.92 38.36
C SER A 279 32.15 0.90 37.97
N GLN A 280 32.29 0.32 36.78
CA GLN A 280 31.41 -0.76 36.26
C GLN A 280 31.92 -2.16 36.64
N THR A 281 33.07 -2.23 37.34
CA THR A 281 33.70 -3.46 37.81
C THR A 281 33.96 -3.41 39.31
N ILE A 282 33.92 -4.57 39.97
CA ILE A 282 34.33 -4.76 41.37
C ILE A 282 35.52 -5.71 41.44
N THR A 283 36.44 -5.48 42.37
CA THR A 283 37.58 -6.38 42.58
C THR A 283 37.18 -7.48 43.56
N ALA A 284 36.82 -8.65 43.04
CA ALA A 284 36.49 -9.83 43.83
C ALA A 284 37.59 -10.88 43.66
N TYR A 285 38.10 -11.41 44.77
CA TYR A 285 39.11 -12.49 44.78
C TYR A 285 40.35 -12.22 43.90
N GLY A 286 40.80 -10.95 43.86
CA GLY A 286 41.97 -10.53 43.07
C GLY A 286 41.71 -10.36 41.57
N ARG A 287 40.46 -10.53 41.09
CA ARG A 287 40.06 -10.31 39.70
C ARG A 287 39.03 -9.18 39.60
N LYS A 288 39.07 -8.43 38.51
CA LYS A 288 38.03 -7.44 38.19
C LYS A 288 36.85 -8.19 37.57
N GLU A 289 35.74 -8.23 38.28
CA GLU A 289 34.48 -8.81 37.82
C GLU A 289 33.55 -7.69 37.34
N GLU A 290 32.88 -7.90 36.21
CA GLU A 290 31.88 -6.97 35.68
C GLU A 290 30.58 -7.05 36.46
N LEU A 291 30.00 -5.88 36.76
CA LEU A 291 28.67 -5.81 37.34
C LEU A 291 27.63 -6.25 36.31
N ARG A 292 26.55 -6.91 36.75
CA ARG A 292 25.48 -7.37 35.86
C ARG A 292 24.17 -6.64 36.17
N PRO A 293 23.34 -6.33 35.16
CA PRO A 293 21.98 -5.83 35.37
C PRO A 293 21.18 -6.74 36.31
N GLY A 294 20.37 -6.14 37.20
CA GLY A 294 19.50 -6.88 38.12
C GLY A 294 20.14 -7.28 39.46
N MET A 295 21.41 -6.96 39.70
CA MET A 295 22.01 -7.10 41.03
C MET A 295 21.32 -6.17 42.05
N ALA A 296 20.97 -6.72 43.22
CA ALA A 296 20.40 -5.93 44.31
C ALA A 296 21.48 -5.06 44.98
N VAL A 297 21.14 -3.80 45.22
CA VAL A 297 22.02 -2.79 45.82
C VAL A 297 21.27 -2.09 46.95
N GLU A 298 21.94 -1.96 48.09
CA GLU A 298 21.53 -1.07 49.18
C GLU A 298 22.42 0.17 49.17
N ALA A 299 21.88 1.31 49.58
CA ALA A 299 22.57 2.57 49.44
C ALA A 299 22.48 3.39 50.72
N ASP A 300 23.65 3.81 51.21
CA ASP A 300 23.76 4.74 52.31
C ASP A 300 24.03 6.13 51.74
N LEU A 301 23.06 7.01 51.96
CA LEU A 301 23.15 8.42 51.64
C LEU A 301 23.82 9.15 52.80
N LEU A 302 24.90 9.87 52.52
CA LEU A 302 25.56 10.70 53.51
C LEU A 302 24.71 11.97 53.73
N LEU A 303 23.74 11.89 54.64
CA LEU A 303 22.83 12.98 54.99
C LEU A 303 23.49 13.93 55.99
N ASP A 304 24.21 14.91 55.45
CA ASP A 304 24.81 16.06 56.13
C ASP A 304 25.81 15.76 57.28
N ARG A 305 26.80 16.63 57.46
CA ARG A 305 27.81 16.51 58.53
C ARG A 305 27.37 17.34 59.72
N ARG A 306 26.64 16.74 60.66
CA ARG A 306 26.35 17.43 61.93
C ARG A 306 27.59 17.42 62.82
N HIS A 307 27.94 18.59 63.37
CA HIS A 307 28.95 18.68 64.42
C HIS A 307 28.35 18.14 65.73
N LEU A 308 29.02 17.18 66.38
CA LEU A 308 28.53 16.54 67.63
C LEU A 308 28.09 17.53 68.71
N VAL A 309 28.65 18.74 68.69
CA VAL A 309 28.38 19.79 69.68
C VAL A 309 26.93 20.26 69.64
N GLU A 310 26.26 20.26 68.49
CA GLU A 310 24.86 20.71 68.36
C GLU A 310 23.84 19.68 68.88
N TRP A 311 24.17 18.39 68.84
CA TRP A 311 23.30 17.31 69.32
C TRP A 311 23.16 17.27 70.85
N LEU A 312 24.17 17.74 71.58
CA LEU A 312 24.19 17.72 73.04
C LEU A 312 23.31 18.81 73.68
N PHE A 313 22.97 19.88 72.94
CA PHE A 313 22.23 21.04 73.47
C PHE A 313 20.73 21.08 73.09
N GLU A 314 20.22 20.10 72.33
CA GLU A 314 18.79 19.99 71.97
C GLU A 314 17.83 19.81 73.17
N PRO A 315 18.18 19.15 74.29
CA PRO A 315 17.26 19.05 75.43
C PRO A 315 17.08 20.37 76.18
N LEU A 316 17.98 21.35 76.00
CA LEU A 316 18.02 22.58 76.79
C LEU A 316 17.46 23.81 76.07
N LEU A 317 17.30 23.77 74.75
CA LEU A 317 16.72 24.87 73.97
C LEU A 317 15.20 24.72 73.75
N GLY A 318 14.63 23.53 73.93
CA GLY A 318 13.18 23.29 73.88
C GLY A 318 12.39 23.80 75.10
N ALA A 319 13.06 24.23 76.17
CA ALA A 319 12.43 24.62 77.43
C ALA A 319 12.33 26.14 77.68
N ARG A 320 12.85 27.00 76.77
CA ARG A 320 12.88 28.47 76.97
C ARG A 320 11.89 29.28 76.13
N GLU A 321 11.08 28.65 75.26
CA GLU A 321 10.04 29.34 74.48
C GLU A 321 8.60 29.22 75.02
N ARG A 322 8.41 28.70 76.25
CA ARG A 322 7.08 28.66 76.90
C ARG A 322 6.75 29.83 77.84
N TRP A 323 7.65 30.79 78.05
CA TRP A 323 7.43 31.95 78.93
C TRP A 323 7.98 33.26 78.34
N LYS A 324 7.31 33.75 77.29
CA LYS A 324 7.08 35.16 76.88
C LYS A 324 5.96 35.04 75.82
N GLY A 325 4.71 35.44 76.05
CA GLY A 325 4.30 36.62 76.80
C GLY A 325 4.73 37.84 75.99
#